data_AF-A0AAN5D0I4-F1
#
_entry.id   AF-A0AAN5D0I4-F1
#
_cell.length_a   1.000
_cell.length_b   1.000
_cell.length_c   1.000
_cell.angle_alpha   90.00
_cell.angle_beta   90.00
_cell.angle_gamma   90.00
#
_symmetry.space_group_name_H-M   'P 1'
#
loop_
_entity.id
_entity.type
_entity.pdbx_description
1 polymer ?
#
loop_
_entity_poly.entity_id
_entity_poly.type
_entity_poly.pdbx_seq_one_letter_code
_entity_poly.pdbx_strand_id
1 'polypeptide(L)' 'RFDFTDPNEPLHDVALLINGEKIYASKQILAANSPVFKAMFYGEFSEKNKKEIEMNDVNPEEFIELLSVIYPSSKEV' A
#
# COMPACT_ATOMS: atom_id res chain seq x y z
N ARG A 1 -11.75 1.44 -10.84
CA ARG A 1 -10.92 0.40 -10.18
C ARG A 1 -9.55 1.01 -10.09
N PHE A 2 -8.97 1.12 -8.89
CA PHE A 2 -7.61 1.65 -8.76
C PHE A 2 -6.64 0.74 -9.48
N ASP A 3 -5.68 1.35 -10.18
CA ASP A 3 -4.56 0.63 -10.75
C ASP A 3 -3.39 0.74 -9.77
N PHE A 4 -3.21 -0.29 -8.95
CA PHE A 4 -2.11 -0.36 -7.99
C PHE A 4 -0.75 -0.62 -8.67
N THR A 5 -0.69 -0.73 -10.00
CA THR A 5 0.57 -0.81 -10.76
C THR A 5 1.02 0.56 -11.30
N ASP A 6 0.16 1.58 -11.26
CA ASP A 6 0.49 2.93 -11.72
C ASP A 6 1.09 3.78 -10.58
N PRO A 7 2.35 4.25 -10.72
CA PRO A 7 2.99 5.15 -9.76
C PRO A 7 2.49 6.61 -9.83
N ASN A 8 1.73 6.99 -10.86
CA ASN A 8 1.29 8.36 -11.09
C ASN A 8 -0.06 8.67 -10.43
N GLU A 9 -0.71 7.68 -9.80
CA GLU A 9 -1.92 7.93 -9.03
C GLU A 9 -1.58 8.85 -7.85
N PRO A 10 -2.24 10.02 -7.71
CA PRO A 10 -1.86 11.03 -6.72
C PRO A 10 -2.03 10.59 -5.26
N LEU A 11 -2.77 9.50 -5.03
CA LEU A 11 -2.97 8.90 -3.72
C LEU A 11 -1.86 7.91 -3.33
N HIS A 12 -1.01 7.50 -4.28
CA HIS A 12 0.07 6.54 -4.03
C HIS A 12 1.33 7.27 -3.52
N ASP A 13 1.69 7.05 -2.26
CA ASP A 13 2.86 7.64 -1.59
C ASP A 13 3.87 6.58 -1.12
N VAL A 14 3.60 5.30 -1.39
CA VAL A 14 4.50 4.17 -1.13
C VAL A 14 4.43 3.11 -2.23
N ALA A 15 5.57 2.49 -2.51
CA ALA A 15 5.68 1.26 -3.30
C ALA A 15 6.00 0.07 -2.38
N LEU A 16 5.23 -1.00 -2.49
CA LEU A 16 5.42 -2.26 -1.79
C LEU A 16 5.90 -3.29 -2.81
N LEU A 17 7.11 -3.82 -2.63
CA LEU A 17 7.68 -4.88 -3.45
C LEU A 17 7.31 -6.22 -2.83
N ILE A 18 6.33 -6.90 -3.43
CA ILE A 18 5.80 -8.18 -2.95
C ILE A 18 6.13 -9.25 -4.00
N ASN A 19 6.94 -10.25 -3.63
CA ASN A 19 7.37 -11.34 -4.55
C ASN A 19 7.95 -10.85 -5.90
N GLY A 20 8.60 -9.67 -5.91
CA GLY A 20 9.15 -9.06 -7.12
C GLY A 20 8.17 -8.16 -7.89
N GLU A 21 6.90 -8.09 -7.49
CA GLU A 21 5.89 -7.18 -8.05
C GLU A 21 5.82 -5.88 -7.25
N LYS A 22 5.78 -4.75 -7.94
CA LYS A 22 5.60 -3.44 -7.29
C LYS A 22 4.14 -3.07 -7.23
N ILE A 23 3.66 -2.87 -6.00
CA ILE A 23 2.30 -2.44 -5.71
C ILE A 23 2.35 -1.04 -5.09
N TYR A 24 1.75 -0.08 -5.76
CA TYR A 24 1.65 1.30 -5.32
C TYR A 24 0.39 1.50 -4.50
N ALA A 25 0.54 2.13 -3.33
CA ALA A 25 -0.53 2.34 -2.37
C ALA A 25 -0.30 3.59 -1.52
N SER A 26 -1.25 3.88 -0.63
CA SER A 26 -1.31 5.01 0.27
C SER A 26 -1.00 4.55 1.69
N LYS A 27 0.07 5.08 2.28
CA LYS A 27 0.46 4.86 3.68
C LYS A 27 -0.69 5.22 4.62
N GLN A 28 -1.44 6.28 4.32
CA GLN A 28 -2.57 6.73 5.13
C GLN A 28 -3.70 5.69 5.15
N ILE A 29 -4.11 5.19 3.98
CA ILE A 29 -5.19 4.19 3.88
C ILE A 29 -4.77 2.88 4.55
N LEU A 30 -3.54 2.42 4.28
CA LEU A 30 -3.01 1.20 4.90
C LEU A 30 -2.89 1.32 6.42
N ALA A 31 -2.37 2.45 6.93
CA ALA A 31 -2.26 2.69 8.37
C ALA A 31 -3.62 2.86 9.07
N ALA A 32 -4.62 3.37 8.37
CA ALA A 32 -5.99 3.46 8.91
C ALA A 32 -6.64 2.08 9.06
N ASN A 33 -6.33 1.15 8.16
CA ASN A 33 -6.94 -0.19 8.13
C ASN A 33 -6.09 -1.28 8.79
N SER A 34 -4.81 -1.02 9.08
CA SER A 34 -3.91 -1.99 9.73
C SER A 34 -2.96 -1.31 10.72
N PRO A 35 -3.00 -1.72 12.01
CA PRO A 35 -2.08 -1.20 13.01
C PRO A 35 -0.62 -1.57 12.72
N VAL A 36 -0.37 -2.67 12.00
CA VAL A 36 0.97 -3.09 11.56
C VAL A 36 1.54 -2.06 10.57
N PHE A 37 0.76 -1.71 9.54
CA PHE A 37 1.16 -0.67 8.59
C PHE A 37 1.29 0.70 9.25
N LYS A 38 0.42 1.01 10.22
CA LYS A 38 0.55 2.25 11.01
C LYS A 38 1.89 2.32 11.76
N ALA A 39 2.29 1.23 12.41
CA ALA A 39 3.59 1.15 13.07
C ALA A 39 4.74 1.23 12.07
N MET A 40 4.65 0.51 10.94
CA MET A 40 5.67 0.48 9.89
C MET A 40 5.91 1.86 9.24
N PHE A 41 4.83 2.60 8.93
CA PHE A 41 4.92 3.88 8.23
C PHE A 41 5.09 5.08 9.15
N TYR A 42 4.47 5.07 10.34
CA TYR A 42 4.42 6.23 11.23
C TYR A 42 5.14 6.01 12.56
N GLY A 43 5.57 4.79 12.86
CA GLY A 43 6.39 4.48 14.04
C GLY A 43 7.87 4.84 13.86
N GLU A 44 8.70 4.30 14.74
CA GLU A 44 10.17 4.50 14.74
C GLU A 44 10.93 3.47 13.88
N PHE A 45 10.25 2.85 12.91
CA PHE A 45 10.87 1.89 12.02
C PHE A 45 11.62 2.58 10.88
N SER A 46 12.71 1.95 10.42
CA SER A 46 13.52 2.42 9.29
C SER A 46 12.71 2.54 7.98
N GLU A 47 11.57 1.85 7.89
CA GLU A 47 10.64 1.89 6.76
C GLU A 47 9.87 3.21 6.61
N LYS A 48 9.75 4.01 7.67
CA LYS A 48 9.08 5.33 7.63
C LYS A 48 9.63 6.24 6.53
N ASN A 49 10.95 6.25 6.37
CA ASN A 49 11.65 7.09 5.40
C ASN A 49 11.83 6.42 4.03
N LYS A 50 11.40 5.16 3.88
CA LYS A 50 11.50 4.44 2.61
C LYS A 50 10.30 4.79 1.72
N LYS A 51 10.61 4.94 0.44
CA LYS A 51 9.62 5.03 -0.64
C LYS A 51 9.24 3.65 -1.18
N GLU A 52 10.13 2.67 -1.00
CA GLU A 52 9.96 1.29 -1.42
C GLU A 52 10.19 0.36 -0.22
N ILE A 53 9.26 -0.54 0.04
CA ILE A 53 9.32 -1.51 1.13
C ILE A 53 9.14 -2.90 0.55
N GLU A 54 10.09 -3.79 0.85
CA GLU A 54 10.03 -5.18 0.43
C GLU A 54 9.25 -6.00 1.46
N MET A 55 8.29 -6.79 0.97
CA MET A 55 7.44 -7.66 1.77
C MET A 55 7.46 -9.06 1.17
N ASN A 56 8.19 -9.98 1.82
CA ASN A 56 8.35 -11.36 1.36
C ASN A 56 7.36 -12.35 2.01
N ASP A 57 6.65 -11.94 3.05
CA ASP A 57 5.67 -12.75 3.78
C ASP A 57 4.21 -12.51 3.33
N VAL A 58 4.00 -11.83 2.21
CA VAL A 58 2.67 -11.44 1.72
C VAL A 58 2.44 -12.00 0.32
N ASN A 59 1.24 -12.53 0.06
CA ASN A 59 0.83 -12.91 -1.28
C ASN A 59 0.32 -11.66 -2.04
N PRO A 60 0.85 -11.35 -3.24
CA PRO A 60 0.44 -10.17 -4.00
C PRO A 60 -1.05 -10.18 -4.35
N GLU A 61 -1.64 -11.35 -4.66
CA GLU A 61 -3.05 -11.46 -5.00
C GLU A 61 -3.95 -11.13 -3.81
N GLU A 62 -3.66 -11.69 -2.63
CA GLU A 62 -4.40 -11.40 -1.40
C GLU A 62 -4.24 -9.93 -0.98
N PHE A 63 -3.06 -9.36 -1.22
CA PHE A 63 -2.81 -7.96 -0.92
C PHE A 63 -3.62 -7.03 -1.83
N ILE A 64 -3.70 -7.32 -3.13
CA ILE A 64 -4.52 -6.56 -4.08
C ILE A 64 -6.01 -6.67 -3.74
N GLU A 65 -6.47 -7.84 -3.27
CA GLU A 65 -7.84 -8.02 -2.80
C GLU A 65 -8.12 -7.15 -1.57
N LEU A 66 -7.22 -7.15 -0.58
CA LEU A 66 -7.31 -6.25 0.58
C LEU A 66 -7.37 -4.78 0.16
N LEU A 67 -6.46 -4.36 -0.74
CA LEU A 67 -6.45 -2.99 -1.27
C LEU A 67 -7.77 -2.64 -1.95
N SER A 68 -8.35 -3.57 -2.72
CA SER A 68 -9.63 -3.38 -3.39
C SER A 68 -10.81 -3.22 -2.43
N VAL A 69 -10.71 -3.76 -1.21
CA VAL A 69 -11.72 -3.63 -0.15
C VAL A 69 -11.57 -2.32 0.62
N ILE A 70 -10.33 -1.93 0.97
CA ILE A 70 -10.08 -0.77 1.84
C ILE A 70 -10.00 0.55 1.07
N TYR A 71 -9.72 0.50 -0.24
CA TYR A 71 -9.76 1.70 -1.06
C TYR A 71 -11.21 2.08 -1.36
N PRO A 72 -11.63 3.31 -1.03
CA PRO A 72 -12.98 3.76 -1.35
C PRO A 72 -13.12 3.71 -2.86
N SER A 73 -14.06 2.91 -3.37
CA SER A 73 -14.35 2.87 -4.80
C SER A 73 -14.66 4.30 -5.25
N SER A 74 -13.68 5.01 -5.82
CA SER A 74 -13.88 6.31 -6.43
C SER A 74 -14.72 6.10 -7.69
N LYS A 75 -16.02 5.85 -7.50
CA LYS A 75 -17.01 6.48 -8.34
C LYS A 75 -17.09 7.91 -7.82
N GLU A 76 -16.39 8.81 -8.50
CA GLU A 76 -16.91 10.14 -8.65
C GLU A 76 -18.38 9.97 -9.11
N VAL A 77 -19.31 10.38 -8.27
CA VAL A 77 -20.75 10.46 -8.58
C VAL A 77 -21.08 11.87 -9.04
#